data_AF-A0A1Y4DQ66-F1
#
_entry.id   AF-A0A1Y4DQ66-F1
#
_cell.length_a   1.000
_cell.length_b   1.000
_cell.length_c   1.000
_cell.angle_alpha   90.00
_cell.angle_beta   90.00
_cell.angle_gamma   90.00
#
_symmetry.space_group_name_H-M   'P 1'
#
loop_
_entity.id
_entity.type
_entity.pdbx_description
1 polymer ?
#
loop_
_entity_poly.entity_id
_entity_poly.type
_entity_poly.pdbx_seq_one_letter_code
_entity_poly.pdbx_strand_id
1 'polypeptide(L)'
;MASNLLKLRKAAGYKNSNEFAVEYEIPTSTYARYESNPDKIPMDRAWQLADIFGTTIDAIVDREVPDPACMRGEVQLEYDGLTPEARQLADELREFVLQKDEKIRARKRREEERPYEALCYQYEQQMLSQMRDGAAFGELVAFDSAEAARAAFESFLREQAAKKRGKHPLKAQELIDNRTIEKIMAAYDRTHGEFELEGTRVLWGSVDHGVAVEYDSEASARGGDAKA
;
A
#
# COMPACT_ATOMS: atom_id res chain seq x y z
N MET A 1 -51.45 4.85 14.76
CA MET A 1 -51.09 4.92 13.33
C MET A 1 -51.01 3.50 12.79
N ALA A 2 -51.43 3.25 11.55
CA ALA A 2 -51.25 1.93 10.94
C ALA A 2 -49.76 1.73 10.64
N SER A 3 -49.15 0.69 11.19
CA SER A 3 -47.74 0.34 10.92
C SER A 3 -47.52 0.08 9.43
N ASN A 4 -46.30 0.29 8.94
CA ASN A 4 -45.96 0.00 7.57
C ASN A 4 -46.10 -1.50 7.26
N LEU A 5 -45.87 -2.37 8.24
CA LEU A 5 -46.13 -3.81 8.13
C LEU A 5 -47.59 -4.12 7.73
N LEU A 6 -48.56 -3.40 8.30
CA LEU A 6 -49.97 -3.57 7.97
C LEU A 6 -50.30 -3.11 6.53
N LYS A 7 -49.59 -2.10 6.02
CA LYS A 7 -49.70 -1.66 4.63
C LYS A 7 -49.09 -2.69 3.68
N LEU A 8 -47.90 -3.20 4.01
CA LEU A 8 -47.20 -4.24 3.24
C LEU A 8 -48.01 -5.53 3.14
N ARG A 9 -48.59 -6.00 4.26
CA ARG A 9 -49.48 -7.16 4.25
C ARG A 9 -50.68 -6.98 3.32
N LYS A 10 -51.34 -5.83 3.38
CA LYS A 10 -52.49 -5.52 2.52
C LYS A 10 -52.09 -5.43 1.05
N ALA A 11 -50.92 -4.85 0.75
CA ALA A 11 -50.37 -4.79 -0.59
C ALA A 11 -50.03 -6.18 -1.14
N ALA A 12 -49.57 -7.10 -0.29
CA ALA A 12 -49.35 -8.50 -0.61
C ALA A 12 -50.66 -9.32 -0.77
N GLY A 13 -51.83 -8.70 -0.62
CA GLY A 13 -53.13 -9.34 -0.88
C GLY A 13 -53.78 -10.03 0.32
N TYR A 14 -53.15 -10.04 1.50
CA TYR A 14 -53.70 -10.67 2.69
C TYR A 14 -54.66 -9.74 3.42
N LYS A 15 -55.93 -10.16 3.56
CA LYS A 15 -56.95 -9.35 4.23
C LYS A 15 -56.82 -9.44 5.74
N ASN A 16 -56.46 -10.61 6.26
CA ASN A 16 -56.30 -10.85 7.68
C ASN A 16 -54.84 -11.16 8.07
N SER A 17 -54.41 -10.67 9.23
CA SER A 17 -53.10 -10.96 9.81
C SER A 17 -52.94 -12.45 10.10
N ASN A 18 -54.05 -13.15 10.37
CA ASN A 18 -54.06 -14.61 10.58
C ASN A 18 -53.71 -15.40 9.31
N GLU A 19 -54.20 -14.98 8.14
CA GLU A 19 -53.93 -15.66 6.86
C GLU A 19 -52.44 -15.59 6.55
N PHE A 20 -51.84 -14.42 6.72
CA PHE A 20 -50.41 -14.21 6.54
C PHE A 20 -49.58 -15.03 7.54
N ALA A 21 -49.95 -15.00 8.82
CA ALA A 21 -49.18 -15.70 9.84
C ALA A 21 -49.22 -17.22 9.67
N VAL A 22 -50.35 -17.78 9.21
CA VAL A 22 -50.46 -19.22 8.91
C VAL A 22 -49.60 -19.61 7.71
N GLU A 23 -49.61 -18.82 6.64
CA GLU A 23 -48.83 -19.09 5.41
C GLU A 23 -47.31 -19.14 5.68
N TYR A 24 -46.81 -18.23 6.53
CA TYR A 24 -45.38 -18.11 6.84
C TYR A 24 -44.99 -18.75 8.19
N GLU A 25 -45.85 -19.59 8.76
CA GLU A 25 -45.62 -20.34 10.01
C GLU A 25 -45.24 -19.47 11.22
N ILE A 26 -45.80 -18.26 11.28
CA ILE A 26 -45.64 -17.33 12.41
C ILE A 26 -46.86 -17.47 13.33
N PRO A 27 -46.68 -17.57 14.67
CA PRO A 27 -47.82 -17.53 15.58
C PRO A 27 -48.63 -16.24 15.38
N THR A 28 -49.95 -16.38 15.20
CA THR A 28 -50.86 -15.27 14.89
C THR A 28 -50.79 -14.13 15.91
N SER A 29 -50.68 -14.47 17.20
CA SER A 29 -50.51 -13.51 18.29
C SER A 29 -49.18 -12.75 18.21
N THR A 30 -48.12 -13.41 17.77
CA THR A 30 -46.79 -12.82 17.58
C THR A 30 -46.80 -11.87 16.39
N TYR A 31 -47.39 -12.28 15.26
CA TYR A 31 -47.47 -11.43 14.08
C TYR A 31 -48.35 -10.19 14.30
N ALA A 32 -49.49 -10.33 14.98
CA ALA A 32 -50.32 -9.18 15.36
C ALA A 32 -49.58 -8.20 16.29
N ARG A 33 -48.69 -8.72 17.15
CA ARG A 33 -47.82 -7.89 18.01
C ARG A 33 -46.77 -7.13 17.19
N TYR A 34 -46.23 -7.73 16.14
CA TYR A 34 -45.32 -7.06 15.20
C TYR A 34 -46.02 -5.93 14.44
N GLU A 35 -47.24 -6.16 13.96
CA GLU A 35 -48.04 -5.10 13.33
C GLU A 35 -48.37 -3.95 14.30
N SER A 36 -48.46 -4.21 15.59
CA SER A 36 -48.79 -3.19 16.59
C SER A 36 -47.55 -2.48 17.15
N ASN A 37 -46.40 -3.16 17.21
CA ASN A 37 -45.13 -2.66 17.75
C ASN A 37 -43.96 -3.12 16.87
N PRO A 38 -43.73 -2.47 15.72
CA PRO A 38 -42.68 -2.85 14.79
C PRO A 38 -41.26 -2.74 15.39
N ASP A 39 -41.03 -1.82 16.33
CA ASP A 39 -39.75 -1.66 17.04
C ASP A 39 -39.30 -2.88 17.87
N LYS A 40 -40.24 -3.79 18.19
CA LYS A 40 -39.98 -4.97 19.05
C LYS A 40 -39.83 -6.27 18.26
N ILE A 41 -39.73 -6.19 16.94
CA ILE A 41 -39.48 -7.35 16.08
C ILE A 41 -38.03 -7.81 16.30
N PRO A 42 -37.78 -9.08 16.69
CA PRO A 42 -36.42 -9.62 16.75
C PRO A 42 -35.74 -9.54 15.37
N MET A 43 -34.43 -9.25 15.33
CA MET A 43 -33.69 -9.02 14.08
C MET A 43 -33.88 -10.16 13.06
N ASP A 44 -33.76 -11.42 13.50
CA ASP A 44 -33.93 -12.60 12.64
C ASP A 44 -35.31 -12.64 11.96
N ARG A 45 -36.36 -12.18 12.67
CA ARG A 45 -37.71 -12.10 12.12
C ARG A 45 -37.90 -10.90 11.21
N ALA A 46 -37.24 -9.79 11.49
CA ALA A 46 -37.26 -8.63 10.61
C ALA A 46 -36.61 -8.94 9.25
N TRP A 47 -35.52 -9.72 9.22
CA TRP A 47 -34.90 -10.21 7.98
C TRP A 47 -35.84 -11.10 7.18
N GLN A 48 -36.46 -12.09 7.82
CA GLN A 48 -37.41 -12.98 7.13
C GLN A 48 -38.58 -12.22 6.52
N LEU A 49 -39.15 -11.26 7.26
CA LEU A 49 -40.22 -10.41 6.75
C LEU A 49 -39.71 -9.50 5.60
N ALA A 50 -38.46 -9.05 5.65
CA ALA A 50 -37.84 -8.23 4.60
C ALA A 50 -37.72 -9.00 3.29
N ASP A 51 -37.28 -10.25 3.38
CA ASP A 51 -37.17 -11.15 2.23
C ASP A 51 -38.55 -11.51 1.66
N ILE A 52 -39.55 -11.76 2.53
CA ILE A 52 -40.93 -12.07 2.12
C ILE A 52 -41.57 -10.89 1.38
N PHE A 53 -41.42 -9.68 1.90
CA PHE A 53 -42.03 -8.48 1.31
C PHE A 53 -41.17 -7.84 0.22
N GLY A 54 -39.91 -8.26 0.06
CA GLY A 54 -38.94 -7.64 -0.86
C GLY A 54 -38.60 -6.19 -0.48
N THR A 55 -38.55 -5.87 0.82
CA THR A 55 -38.32 -4.51 1.33
C THR A 55 -37.09 -4.45 2.23
N THR A 56 -36.68 -3.24 2.65
CA THR A 56 -35.62 -3.08 3.65
C THR A 56 -36.14 -3.37 5.06
N ILE A 57 -35.22 -3.76 5.95
CA ILE A 57 -35.52 -3.98 7.39
C ILE A 57 -36.01 -2.68 8.04
N ASP A 58 -35.42 -1.54 7.68
CA ASP A 58 -35.84 -0.23 8.21
C ASP A 58 -37.31 0.06 7.86
N ALA A 59 -37.77 -0.34 6.67
CA ALA A 59 -39.18 -0.20 6.27
C ALA A 59 -40.12 -1.10 7.10
N ILE A 60 -39.67 -2.27 7.57
CA ILE A 60 -40.44 -3.20 8.39
C ILE A 60 -40.56 -2.74 9.83
N VAL A 61 -39.47 -2.20 10.35
CA VAL A 61 -39.36 -1.73 11.75
C VAL A 61 -39.91 -0.30 11.88
N ASP A 62 -40.43 0.30 10.81
CA ASP A 62 -40.91 1.70 10.79
C ASP A 62 -39.82 2.70 11.21
N ARG A 63 -38.55 2.37 10.95
CA ARG A 63 -37.42 3.25 11.21
C ARG A 63 -37.24 4.21 10.04
N GLU A 64 -37.14 5.50 10.33
CA GLU A 64 -36.73 6.48 9.33
C GLU A 64 -35.33 6.15 8.80
N VAL A 65 -35.23 5.99 7.49
CA VAL A 65 -33.95 5.75 6.82
C VAL A 65 -33.08 6.98 7.08
N PRO A 66 -31.91 6.85 7.75
CA PRO A 66 -31.00 7.97 7.92
C PRO A 66 -30.59 8.48 6.55
N ASP A 67 -30.61 9.80 6.36
CA ASP A 67 -30.24 10.40 5.08
C ASP A 67 -28.81 9.94 4.69
N PRO A 68 -28.65 9.26 3.54
CA PRO A 68 -27.34 8.77 3.09
C PRO A 68 -26.32 9.91 2.95
N ALA A 69 -26.77 11.15 2.75
CA ALA A 69 -25.90 12.32 2.72
C ALA A 69 -25.20 12.55 4.07
N CYS A 70 -25.81 12.17 5.19
CA CYS A 70 -25.21 12.28 6.52
C CYS A 70 -24.06 11.29 6.75
N MET A 71 -23.94 10.24 5.93
CA MET A 71 -22.83 9.27 6.01
C MET A 71 -21.70 9.57 5.01
N ARG A 72 -21.95 10.42 4.01
CA ARG A 72 -20.97 10.78 2.99
C ARG A 72 -20.20 12.01 3.46
N GLY A 73 -18.86 11.95 3.45
CA GLY A 73 -18.02 13.10 3.78
C GLY A 73 -18.19 14.25 2.78
N GLU A 74 -17.81 15.46 3.17
CA GLU A 74 -17.97 16.70 2.38
C GLU A 74 -17.48 16.54 0.92
N VAL A 75 -16.33 15.91 0.73
CA VAL A 75 -15.73 15.64 -0.59
C VAL A 75 -16.61 14.76 -1.49
N GLN A 76 -17.29 13.77 -0.91
CA GLN A 76 -18.15 12.86 -1.68
C GLN A 76 -19.43 13.58 -2.11
N LEU A 77 -19.97 14.46 -1.26
CA LEU A 77 -21.15 15.27 -1.60
C LEU A 77 -20.83 16.25 -2.74
N GLU A 78 -19.66 16.89 -2.70
CA GLU A 78 -19.20 17.75 -3.79
C GLU A 78 -19.02 16.98 -5.10
N TYR A 79 -18.36 15.82 -5.05
CA TYR A 79 -18.13 14.97 -6.21
C TYR A 79 -19.44 14.39 -6.81
N ASP A 80 -20.39 13.99 -5.95
CA ASP A 80 -21.70 13.50 -6.38
C ASP A 80 -22.53 14.61 -7.05
N GLY A 81 -22.34 15.87 -6.63
CA GLY A 81 -22.98 17.05 -7.22
C GLY A 81 -22.38 17.52 -8.56
N LEU A 82 -21.24 16.98 -8.98
CA LEU A 82 -20.62 17.32 -10.27
C LEU A 82 -21.41 16.75 -11.46
N THR A 83 -21.30 17.42 -12.61
CA THR A 83 -21.74 16.84 -13.88
C THR A 83 -20.85 15.63 -14.24
N PRO A 84 -21.31 14.70 -15.09
CA PRO A 84 -20.51 13.55 -15.51
C PRO A 84 -19.15 13.94 -16.11
N GLU A 85 -19.09 15.01 -16.89
CA GLU A 85 -17.87 15.51 -17.51
C GLU A 85 -16.90 16.08 -16.46
N ALA A 86 -17.41 16.86 -15.50
CA ALA A 86 -16.60 17.39 -14.41
C ALA A 86 -16.11 16.28 -13.46
N ARG A 87 -16.90 15.22 -13.29
CA ARG A 87 -16.52 14.05 -12.51
C ARG A 87 -15.37 13.28 -13.16
N GLN A 88 -15.42 13.08 -14.48
CA GLN A 88 -14.33 12.47 -15.23
C GLN A 88 -13.03 13.26 -15.08
N LEU A 89 -13.10 14.60 -15.18
CA LEU A 89 -11.93 15.45 -14.95
C LEU A 89 -11.37 15.33 -13.52
N ALA A 90 -12.24 15.18 -12.52
CA ALA A 90 -11.81 14.96 -11.14
C ALA A 90 -11.10 13.61 -10.96
N ASP A 91 -11.56 12.56 -11.64
CA ASP A 91 -10.92 11.25 -11.64
C ASP A 91 -9.55 11.29 -12.34
N GLU A 92 -9.47 11.94 -13.50
CA GLU A 92 -8.20 12.15 -14.23
C GLU A 92 -7.17 12.93 -13.39
N LEU A 93 -7.62 13.99 -12.71
CA LEU A 93 -6.76 14.76 -11.80
C LEU A 93 -6.28 13.89 -10.63
N ARG A 94 -7.16 13.07 -10.06
CA ARG A 94 -6.80 12.16 -8.97
C ARG A 94 -5.73 11.17 -9.42
N GLU A 95 -5.89 10.56 -10.58
CA GLU A 95 -4.89 9.64 -11.14
C GLU A 95 -3.54 10.35 -11.35
N PHE A 96 -3.56 11.55 -11.92
CA PHE A 96 -2.36 12.36 -12.11
C PHE A 96 -1.64 12.66 -10.79
N VAL A 97 -2.38 13.06 -9.75
CA VAL A 97 -1.82 13.34 -8.42
C VAL A 97 -1.20 12.10 -7.82
N LEU A 98 -1.86 10.93 -7.91
CA LEU A 98 -1.33 9.66 -7.41
C LEU A 98 -0.03 9.27 -8.12
N GLN A 99 0.01 9.39 -9.46
CA GLN A 99 1.22 9.13 -10.23
C GLN A 99 2.36 10.09 -9.88
N LYS A 100 2.07 11.37 -9.69
CA LYS A 100 3.07 12.36 -9.28
C LYS A 100 3.60 12.08 -7.88
N ASP A 101 2.73 11.74 -6.94
CA ASP A 101 3.12 11.41 -5.58
C ASP A 101 3.98 10.14 -5.53
N GLU A 102 3.64 9.11 -6.31
CA GLU A 102 4.49 7.92 -6.44
C GLU A 102 5.87 8.26 -7.00
N LYS A 103 5.95 9.09 -8.04
CA LYS A 103 7.24 9.56 -8.60
C LYS A 103 8.05 10.35 -7.58
N ILE A 104 7.42 11.22 -6.80
CA ILE A 104 8.08 11.98 -5.72
C ILE A 104 8.60 11.03 -4.65
N ARG A 105 7.78 10.07 -4.20
CA ARG A 105 8.19 9.05 -3.23
C ARG A 105 9.34 8.20 -3.76
N ALA A 106 9.28 7.76 -5.01
CA ALA A 106 10.34 7.00 -5.65
C ALA A 106 11.64 7.81 -5.81
N ARG A 107 11.54 9.11 -6.12
CA ARG A 107 12.69 10.01 -6.18
C ARG A 107 13.34 10.18 -4.81
N LYS A 108 12.54 10.45 -3.77
CA LYS A 108 13.04 10.56 -2.39
C LYS A 108 13.73 9.28 -1.93
N ARG A 109 13.12 8.11 -2.18
CA ARG A 109 13.75 6.81 -1.89
C ARG A 109 15.11 6.67 -2.60
N ARG A 110 15.18 6.98 -3.90
CA ARG A 110 16.44 6.97 -4.65
C ARG A 110 17.48 7.94 -4.10
N GLU A 111 17.08 9.15 -3.72
CA GLU A 111 17.98 10.13 -3.11
C GLU A 111 18.52 9.67 -1.75
N GLU A 112 17.70 8.99 -0.95
CA GLU A 112 18.10 8.39 0.33
C GLU A 112 19.00 7.15 0.16
N GLU A 113 18.83 6.38 -0.92
CA GLU A 113 19.56 5.15 -1.20
C GLU A 113 20.91 5.38 -1.91
N ARG A 114 21.00 6.38 -2.79
CA ARG A 114 22.22 6.80 -3.52
C ARG A 114 23.51 6.83 -2.69
N PRO A 115 23.56 7.46 -1.50
CA PRO A 115 24.80 7.47 -0.71
C PRO A 115 25.25 6.07 -0.30
N TYR A 116 24.31 5.16 0.00
CA TYR A 116 24.62 3.79 0.39
C TYR A 116 25.05 2.94 -0.80
N GLU A 117 24.51 3.20 -1.99
CA GLU A 117 24.97 2.60 -3.25
C GLU A 117 26.42 3.00 -3.57
N ALA A 118 26.75 4.29 -3.43
CA ALA A 118 28.12 4.78 -3.61
C ALA A 118 29.09 4.18 -2.58
N LEU A 119 28.67 4.08 -1.31
CA LEU A 119 29.46 3.43 -0.26
C LEU A 119 29.65 1.94 -0.51
N CYS A 120 28.61 1.24 -0.97
CA CYS A 120 28.66 -0.17 -1.34
C CYS A 120 29.74 -0.39 -2.40
N TYR A 121 29.67 0.35 -3.51
CA TYR A 121 30.66 0.28 -4.59
C TYR A 121 32.08 0.56 -4.09
N GLN A 122 32.26 1.62 -3.29
CA GLN A 122 33.58 1.98 -2.76
C GLN A 122 34.19 0.86 -1.91
N TYR A 123 33.43 0.29 -0.97
CA TYR A 123 33.92 -0.77 -0.11
C TYR A 123 34.13 -2.09 -0.85
N GLU A 124 33.30 -2.39 -1.85
CA GLU A 124 33.45 -3.57 -2.68
C GLU A 124 34.76 -3.53 -3.48
N GLN A 125 35.05 -2.41 -4.15
CA GLN A 125 36.32 -2.21 -4.85
C GLN A 125 37.52 -2.31 -3.89
N GLN A 126 37.39 -1.78 -2.67
CA GLN A 126 38.44 -1.89 -1.66
C GLN A 126 38.67 -3.34 -1.22
N MET A 127 37.60 -4.12 -1.02
CA MET A 127 37.68 -5.54 -0.69
C MET A 127 38.39 -6.32 -1.80
N LEU A 128 37.94 -6.15 -3.05
CA LEU A 128 38.51 -6.83 -4.21
C LEU A 128 39.99 -6.46 -4.42
N SER A 129 40.36 -5.19 -4.21
CA SER A 129 41.76 -4.76 -4.25
C SER A 129 42.60 -5.48 -3.19
N GLN A 130 42.14 -5.56 -1.95
CA GLN A 130 42.88 -6.23 -0.88
C GLN A 130 43.04 -7.74 -1.14
N MET A 131 42.00 -8.37 -1.68
CA MET A 131 42.08 -9.78 -2.07
C MET A 131 43.08 -9.98 -3.23
N ARG A 132 43.10 -9.07 -4.21
CA ARG A 132 44.05 -9.12 -5.33
C ARG A 132 45.49 -8.90 -4.88
N ASP A 133 45.74 -8.00 -3.95
CA ASP A 133 47.08 -7.73 -3.42
C ASP A 133 47.66 -8.92 -2.63
N GLY A 134 46.78 -9.75 -2.04
CA GLY A 134 47.16 -10.98 -1.36
C GLY A 134 47.31 -12.21 -2.28
N ALA A 135 46.80 -12.14 -3.52
CA ALA A 135 46.84 -13.23 -4.48
C ALA A 135 48.20 -13.30 -5.20
N ALA A 136 48.62 -14.51 -5.58
CA ALA A 136 49.85 -14.66 -6.36
C ALA A 136 49.70 -14.09 -7.77
N PHE A 137 50.81 -13.72 -8.42
CA PHE A 137 50.78 -13.21 -9.79
C PHE A 137 50.13 -14.24 -10.74
N GLY A 138 49.01 -13.86 -11.37
CA GLY A 138 48.26 -14.71 -12.28
C GLY A 138 47.10 -15.49 -11.66
N GLU A 139 46.88 -15.35 -10.34
CA GLU A 139 45.74 -15.96 -9.65
C GLU A 139 44.50 -15.05 -9.74
N LEU A 140 43.37 -15.62 -10.16
CA LEU A 140 42.09 -14.92 -10.25
C LEU A 140 41.39 -14.97 -8.90
N VAL A 141 41.06 -13.81 -8.34
CA VAL A 141 40.19 -13.71 -7.17
C VAL A 141 38.76 -13.91 -7.65
N ALA A 142 38.20 -15.09 -7.35
CA ALA A 142 36.80 -15.42 -7.60
C ALA A 142 36.19 -16.02 -6.34
N PHE A 143 34.89 -15.77 -6.14
CA PHE A 143 34.12 -16.43 -5.11
C PHE A 143 33.42 -17.64 -5.70
N ASP A 144 33.32 -18.71 -4.92
CA ASP A 144 32.66 -19.96 -5.34
C ASP A 144 31.14 -19.80 -5.53
N SER A 145 30.54 -18.79 -4.91
CA SER A 145 29.11 -18.48 -5.03
C SER A 145 28.79 -17.03 -4.66
N ALA A 146 27.61 -16.55 -5.05
CA ALA A 146 27.08 -15.24 -4.67
C ALA A 146 26.88 -15.12 -3.16
N GLU A 147 26.41 -16.19 -2.52
CA GLU A 147 26.23 -16.25 -1.07
C GLU A 147 27.58 -16.12 -0.34
N ALA A 148 28.62 -16.75 -0.87
CA ALA A 148 29.98 -16.61 -0.36
C ALA A 148 30.53 -15.19 -0.56
N ALA A 149 30.30 -14.58 -1.73
CA ALA A 149 30.69 -13.18 -2.01
C ALA A 149 29.98 -12.19 -1.06
N ARG A 150 28.67 -12.36 -0.87
CA ARG A 150 27.84 -11.57 0.05
C ARG A 150 28.32 -11.70 1.50
N ALA A 151 28.59 -12.92 1.96
CA ALA A 151 29.08 -13.16 3.32
C ALA A 151 30.48 -12.58 3.53
N ALA A 152 31.37 -12.71 2.54
CA ALA A 152 32.69 -12.10 2.56
C ALA A 152 32.58 -10.57 2.64
N PHE A 153 31.72 -9.95 1.83
CA PHE A 153 31.49 -8.51 1.84
C PHE A 153 30.92 -8.01 3.17
N GLU A 154 29.94 -8.72 3.74
CA GLU A 154 29.40 -8.38 5.07
C GLU A 154 30.49 -8.44 6.16
N SER A 155 31.32 -9.49 6.14
CA SER A 155 32.41 -9.65 7.09
C SER A 155 33.44 -8.52 6.98
N PHE A 156 33.75 -8.11 5.75
CA PHE A 156 34.67 -7.01 5.45
C PHE A 156 34.13 -5.67 5.99
N LEU A 157 32.85 -5.36 5.78
CA LEU A 157 32.23 -4.14 6.30
C LEU A 157 32.26 -4.10 7.84
N ARG A 158 31.98 -5.22 8.50
CA ARG A 158 32.04 -5.32 9.97
C ARG A 158 33.47 -5.10 10.48
N GLU A 159 34.47 -5.66 9.80
CA GLU A 159 35.88 -5.46 10.16
C GLU A 159 36.31 -4.01 9.97
N GLN A 160 35.93 -3.36 8.85
CA GLN A 160 36.20 -1.95 8.61
C GLN A 160 35.53 -1.03 9.63
N ALA A 161 34.28 -1.33 10.00
CA ALA A 161 33.58 -0.60 11.07
C ALA A 161 34.30 -0.77 12.42
N ALA A 162 34.71 -1.99 12.78
CA ALA A 162 35.47 -2.26 14.00
C ALA A 162 36.82 -1.53 14.02
N LYS A 163 37.53 -1.48 12.88
CA LYS A 163 38.79 -0.72 12.73
C LYS A 163 38.57 0.78 12.95
N LYS A 164 37.50 1.37 12.40
CA LYS A 164 37.17 2.80 12.57
C LYS A 164 36.70 3.16 13.99
N ARG A 165 36.04 2.23 14.68
CA ARG A 165 35.60 2.39 16.09
C ARG A 165 36.76 2.45 17.10
N GLY A 166 37.90 1.81 16.80
CA GLY A 166 39.03 1.76 17.72
C GLY A 166 38.80 0.85 18.94
N LYS A 167 39.63 0.97 19.98
CA LYS A 167 39.71 0.00 21.10
C LYS A 167 38.55 0.05 22.11
N HIS A 168 37.79 1.14 22.19
CA HIS A 168 36.69 1.31 23.17
C HIS A 168 35.46 2.00 22.56
N PRO A 169 34.67 1.29 21.73
CA PRO A 169 33.46 1.86 21.15
C PRO A 169 32.34 2.07 22.18
N LEU A 170 31.59 3.15 22.01
CA LEU A 170 30.31 3.32 22.68
C LEU A 170 29.26 2.41 22.03
N LYS A 171 28.40 1.77 22.84
CA LYS A 171 27.29 0.92 22.34
C LYS A 171 26.39 1.64 21.32
N ALA A 172 26.22 2.96 21.45
CA ALA A 172 25.44 3.77 20.51
C ALA A 172 26.09 3.86 19.12
N GLN A 173 27.42 3.93 19.04
CA GLN A 173 28.14 3.96 17.77
C GLN A 173 28.04 2.63 17.04
N GLU A 174 28.15 1.52 17.78
CA GLU A 174 27.95 0.18 17.22
C GLU A 174 26.55 -0.01 16.62
N LEU A 175 25.52 0.53 17.28
CA LEU A 175 24.14 0.47 16.80
C LEU A 175 23.93 1.29 15.51
N ILE A 176 24.58 2.45 15.39
CA ILE A 176 24.55 3.29 14.17
C ILE A 176 25.29 2.62 13.03
N ASP A 177 26.47 2.05 13.30
CA ASP A 177 27.27 1.36 12.30
C ASP A 177 26.57 0.10 11.80
N ASN A 178 25.94 -0.68 12.67
CA ASN A 178 25.19 -1.86 12.26
C ASN A 178 24.01 -1.49 11.35
N ARG A 179 23.27 -0.42 11.67
CA ARG A 179 22.22 0.12 10.78
C ARG A 179 22.78 0.61 9.44
N THR A 180 24.00 1.15 9.44
CA THR A 180 24.67 1.61 8.22
C THR A 180 25.11 0.42 7.37
N ILE A 181 25.66 -0.62 7.98
CA ILE A 181 26.02 -1.88 7.32
C ILE A 181 24.77 -2.53 6.71
N GLU A 182 23.66 -2.60 7.44
CA GLU A 182 22.39 -3.13 6.93
C GLU A 182 21.94 -2.39 5.65
N LYS A 183 22.03 -1.06 5.62
CA LYS A 183 21.68 -0.26 4.43
C LYS A 183 22.64 -0.48 3.26
N ILE A 184 23.93 -0.64 3.54
CA ILE A 184 24.94 -0.94 2.50
C ILE A 184 24.70 -2.36 1.94
N MET A 185 24.42 -3.34 2.79
CA MET A 185 24.09 -4.71 2.38
C MET A 185 22.80 -4.76 1.58
N ALA A 186 21.78 -3.97 1.94
CA ALA A 186 20.57 -3.83 1.13
C ALA A 186 20.84 -3.19 -0.24
N ALA A 187 21.82 -2.30 -0.36
CA ALA A 187 22.28 -1.81 -1.66
C ALA A 187 23.01 -2.91 -2.45
N TYR A 188 23.88 -3.68 -1.79
CA TYR A 188 24.59 -4.82 -2.39
C TYR A 188 23.64 -5.90 -2.92
N ASP A 189 22.63 -6.29 -2.13
CA ASP A 189 21.64 -7.30 -2.50
C ASP A 189 20.78 -6.86 -3.71
N ARG A 190 20.58 -5.55 -3.88
CA ARG A 190 19.87 -4.99 -5.06
C ARG A 190 20.73 -4.99 -6.32
N THR A 191 22.04 -4.78 -6.18
CA THR A 191 22.97 -4.73 -7.34
C THR A 191 23.48 -6.11 -7.75
N HIS A 192 23.51 -7.07 -6.83
CA HIS A 192 24.04 -8.43 -7.01
C HIS A 192 22.96 -9.53 -6.91
N GLY A 193 21.68 -9.16 -7.05
CA GLY A 193 20.58 -10.10 -7.01
C GLY A 193 20.72 -11.22 -8.04
N GLU A 194 20.43 -12.44 -7.63
CA GLU A 194 20.37 -13.59 -8.52
C GLU A 194 18.97 -13.70 -9.15
N PHE A 195 18.92 -14.05 -10.43
CA PHE A 195 17.69 -14.52 -11.06
C PHE A 195 17.97 -15.75 -11.94
N GLU A 196 17.00 -16.66 -11.99
CA GLU A 196 17.01 -17.77 -12.94
C GLU A 196 16.45 -17.29 -14.28
N LEU A 197 17.28 -17.34 -15.33
CA LEU A 197 16.85 -17.19 -16.72
C LEU A 197 16.98 -18.56 -17.39
N GLU A 198 15.86 -19.12 -17.85
CA GLU A 198 15.82 -20.41 -18.57
C GLU A 198 16.60 -21.55 -17.88
N GLY A 199 16.49 -21.66 -16.55
CA GLY A 199 17.15 -22.72 -15.77
C GLY A 199 18.65 -22.51 -15.51
N THR A 200 19.18 -21.32 -15.82
CA THR A 200 20.54 -20.91 -15.48
C THR A 200 20.50 -19.78 -14.45
N ARG A 201 21.18 -19.97 -13.31
CA ARG A 201 21.32 -18.96 -12.24
C ARG A 201 22.34 -17.93 -12.72
N VAL A 202 21.88 -16.73 -13.08
CA VAL A 202 22.74 -15.66 -13.60
C VAL A 202 23.02 -14.67 -12.47
N LEU A 203 24.31 -14.43 -12.22
CA LEU A 203 24.80 -13.36 -11.35
C LEU A 203 24.86 -12.08 -12.16
N TRP A 204 23.97 -11.13 -11.87
CA TRP A 204 24.09 -9.78 -12.40
C TRP A 204 25.00 -8.98 -11.47
N GLY A 205 26.18 -8.59 -11.94
CA GLY A 205 26.94 -7.48 -11.38
C GLY A 205 26.91 -6.37 -12.41
N SER A 206 26.45 -5.18 -12.07
CA SER A 206 26.41 -4.06 -13.02
C SER A 206 27.82 -3.50 -13.28
N VAL A 207 28.63 -4.26 -13.99
CA VAL A 207 29.86 -3.77 -14.63
C VAL A 207 29.42 -2.90 -15.81
N ASP A 208 29.05 -1.66 -15.49
CA ASP A 208 29.19 -0.44 -16.30
C ASP A 208 28.29 0.64 -15.73
N HIS A 209 28.82 1.42 -14.77
CA HIS A 209 28.21 2.68 -14.37
C HIS A 209 29.24 3.79 -14.58
N GLY A 210 29.41 4.16 -15.85
CA GLY A 210 29.81 5.52 -16.18
C GLY A 210 28.81 6.46 -15.49
N VAL A 211 29.31 7.30 -14.60
CA VAL A 211 28.51 8.28 -13.85
C VAL A 211 27.85 9.22 -14.87
N ALA A 212 26.60 8.93 -15.24
CA ALA A 212 25.75 9.88 -15.94
C ALA A 212 25.20 10.86 -14.89
N VAL A 213 25.96 11.92 -14.63
CA VAL A 213 25.40 13.12 -14.00
C VAL A 213 24.49 13.76 -15.04
N GLU A 214 23.20 13.40 -15.05
CA GLU A 214 22.18 14.23 -15.68
C GLU A 214 22.05 15.50 -14.85
N TYR A 215 22.75 16.55 -15.28
CA TYR A 215 22.45 17.92 -14.90
C TYR A 215 21.08 18.26 -15.52
N ASP A 216 20.04 18.29 -14.70
CA ASP A 216 18.75 18.91 -15.05
C ASP A 216 18.98 20.43 -15.19
N SER A 217 19.45 20.85 -16.37
CA SER A 217 19.55 22.25 -16.75
C SER A 217 18.20 22.76 -17.27
N GLU A 218 17.16 22.72 -16.43
CA GLU A 218 15.88 23.41 -16.69
C GLU A 218 15.57 24.51 -15.65
N ALA A 219 16.55 24.91 -14.84
CA ALA A 219 16.37 26.00 -13.86
C ALA A 219 17.09 27.32 -14.20
N SER A 220 17.58 27.52 -15.44
CA SER A 220 18.26 28.77 -15.82
C SER A 220 17.87 29.30 -17.20
N ALA A 221 16.57 29.45 -17.46
CA ALA A 221 16.04 30.26 -18.56
C ALA A 221 14.99 31.27 -18.06
N ARG A 222 15.39 32.10 -17.08
CA ARG A 222 14.74 33.39 -16.81
C ARG A 222 15.81 34.44 -16.60
N GLY A 223 16.25 35.06 -17.68
CA GLY A 223 17.25 36.13 -17.60
C GLY A 223 17.65 36.65 -18.95
N GLY A 224 16.86 37.57 -19.49
CA GLY A 224 17.30 38.52 -20.50
C GLY A 224 16.93 38.16 -21.93
N ASP A 225 15.95 38.86 -22.48
CA ASP A 225 16.24 39.54 -23.74
C ASP A 225 15.49 40.87 -23.85
N ALA A 226 16.26 41.88 -24.22
CA ALA A 226 15.89 43.27 -24.30
C ALA A 226 15.18 43.59 -25.62
N LYS A 227 14.18 44.48 -25.57
CA LYS A 227 13.84 45.37 -26.69
C LYS A 227 13.37 46.73 -26.17
N ALA A 228 14.22 47.72 -26.32
CA ALA A 228 13.90 49.10 -26.72
C ALA A 228 15.19 49.72 -27.29
#